data_AF-A0A382HYK9-F1
#
_entry.id   AF-A0A382HYK9-F1
#
_cell.length_a   1.000
_cell.length_b   1.000
_cell.length_c   1.000
_cell.angle_alpha   90.00
_cell.angle_beta   90.00
_cell.angle_gamma   90.00
#
_symmetry.space_group_name_H-M   'P 1'
#
loop_
_entity.id
_entity.type
_entity.pdbx_description
1 polymer ?
#
loop_
_entity_poly.entity_id
_entity_poly.type
_entity_poly.pdbx_seq_one_letter_code
_entity_poly.pdbx_strand_id
1 'polypeptide(L)'
;MSLDNTISIIKEEFLDKILDHTKYAEENILHIKGKSVLDILSALQNNGFNFLADITAIDNLSLGGFERYCVVYHLLSHETAERVTVKAYVPDDKVYLPSVESVWKTADWQEREIYDLFGVIFKDHPNLIR
;
A
#
# COMPACT_ATOMS: atom_id res chain seq x y z
N MET A 1 16.12 10.78 7.89
CA MET A 1 15.38 10.40 9.11
C MET A 1 15.47 8.89 9.23
N SER A 2 15.53 8.33 10.44
CA SER A 2 15.41 6.87 10.60
C SER A 2 13.99 6.43 10.29
N LEU A 3 13.83 5.26 9.69
CA LEU A 3 12.53 4.66 9.35
C LEU A 3 11.52 4.69 10.51
N ASP A 4 12.00 4.38 11.73
CA ASP A 4 11.17 4.34 12.94
C ASP A 4 10.54 5.72 13.27
N ASN A 5 11.24 6.82 12.98
CA ASN A 5 10.70 8.16 13.16
C ASN A 5 9.62 8.47 12.12
N THR A 6 9.84 8.11 10.86
CA THR A 6 8.85 8.32 9.79
C THR A 6 7.57 7.52 10.06
N ILE A 7 7.71 6.27 10.51
CA ILE A 7 6.56 5.45 10.91
C ILE A 7 5.82 6.07 12.10
N SER A 8 6.53 6.63 13.08
CA SER A 8 5.92 7.28 14.23
C SER A 8 5.12 8.52 13.83
N ILE A 9 5.66 9.35 12.94
CA ILE A 9 4.96 10.53 12.39
C ILE A 9 3.67 10.10 11.67
N ILE A 10 3.77 9.08 10.81
CA ILE A 10 2.62 8.56 10.05
C ILE A 10 1.57 7.96 11.00
N LYS A 11 1.99 7.30 12.07
CA LYS A 11 1.07 6.80 13.11
C LYS A 11 0.29 7.93 13.77
N GLU A 12 0.98 8.99 14.16
CA GLU A 12 0.34 10.15 14.79
C GLU A 12 -0.61 10.88 13.84
N GLU A 13 -0.24 11.03 12.57
CA GLU A 13 -1.03 11.74 11.56
C GLU A 13 -2.26 10.93 11.10
N PHE A 14 -2.16 9.60 11.08
CA PHE A 14 -3.18 8.71 10.50
C PHE A 14 -3.73 7.66 11.49
N LEU A 15 -3.85 8.02 12.77
CA LEU A 15 -4.21 7.12 13.87
C LEU A 15 -5.48 6.28 13.63
N ASP A 16 -6.53 6.85 13.02
CA ASP A 16 -7.80 6.16 12.73
C ASP A 16 -7.78 5.23 11.48
N LYS A 17 -6.74 5.38 10.65
CA LYS A 17 -6.62 4.75 9.33
C LYS A 17 -5.68 3.54 9.34
N ILE A 18 -4.79 3.47 10.33
CA ILE A 18 -3.87 2.35 10.56
C ILE A 18 -4.57 1.32 11.43
N LEU A 19 -4.54 0.07 10.97
CA LEU A 19 -5.09 -1.07 11.69
C LEU A 19 -4.06 -1.67 12.64
N ASP A 20 -2.82 -1.84 12.16
CA ASP A 20 -1.74 -2.44 12.93
C ASP A 20 -0.36 -2.09 12.33
N HIS A 21 0.69 -2.23 13.13
CA HIS A 21 2.08 -2.16 12.68
C HIS A 21 2.84 -3.38 13.18
N THR A 22 3.23 -4.25 12.26
CA THR A 22 4.02 -5.44 12.56
C THR A 22 5.48 -5.20 12.16
N LYS A 23 6.41 -5.51 13.06
CA LYS A 23 7.84 -5.58 12.77
C LYS A 23 8.27 -7.04 12.76
N TYR A 24 8.74 -7.54 11.62
CA TYR A 24 9.17 -8.93 11.46
C TYR A 24 10.44 -8.98 10.61
N ALA A 25 11.46 -9.72 11.07
CA ALA A 25 12.73 -9.90 10.35
C ALA A 25 13.34 -8.57 9.83
N GLU A 26 13.34 -7.52 10.67
CA GLU A 26 13.81 -6.16 10.35
C GLU A 26 12.97 -5.39 9.32
N GLU A 27 11.92 -5.99 8.77
CA GLU A 27 10.95 -5.31 7.92
C GLU A 27 9.82 -4.69 8.75
N ASN A 28 9.33 -3.56 8.27
CA ASN A 28 8.19 -2.86 8.85
C ASN A 28 6.99 -2.99 7.93
N ILE A 29 5.90 -3.53 8.48
CA ILE A 29 4.67 -3.78 7.77
C ILE A 29 3.56 -2.91 8.39
N LEU A 30 3.04 -1.97 7.60
CA LEU A 30 1.93 -1.12 8.00
C LEU A 30 0.63 -1.69 7.45
N HIS A 31 -0.29 -2.03 8.35
CA HIS A 31 -1.62 -2.52 7.99
C HIS A 31 -2.58 -1.33 7.98
N ILE A 32 -3.23 -1.06 6.86
CA ILE A 32 -4.06 0.13 6.67
C ILE A 32 -5.40 -0.20 6.02
N LYS A 33 -6.38 0.68 6.20
CA LYS A 33 -7.66 0.62 5.48
C LYS A 33 -7.48 1.09 4.04
N GLY A 34 -8.00 0.33 3.07
CA GLY A 34 -7.83 0.60 1.64
C GLY A 34 -8.22 2.02 1.18
N LYS A 35 -9.22 2.64 1.80
CA LYS A 35 -9.67 4.00 1.45
C LYS A 35 -8.61 5.09 1.65
N SER A 36 -7.63 4.85 2.50
CA SER A 36 -6.60 5.85 2.88
C SER A 36 -5.24 5.59 2.26
N VAL A 37 -5.18 4.66 1.30
CA VAL A 37 -3.94 4.23 0.64
C VAL A 37 -3.20 5.40 0.00
N LEU A 38 -3.90 6.23 -0.76
CA LEU A 38 -3.28 7.36 -1.46
C LEU A 38 -2.67 8.39 -0.50
N ASP A 39 -3.36 8.73 0.59
CA ASP A 39 -2.87 9.69 1.58
C ASP A 39 -1.58 9.21 2.23
N ILE A 40 -1.58 7.96 2.70
CA ILE A 40 -0.46 7.36 3.45
C ILE A 40 0.74 7.16 2.53
N LEU A 41 0.50 6.69 1.30
CA LEU A 41 1.56 6.50 0.32
C LEU A 41 2.15 7.83 -0.17
N SER A 42 1.33 8.86 -0.34
CA SER A 42 1.82 10.21 -0.67
C SER A 42 2.66 10.79 0.46
N ALA A 43 2.24 10.59 1.72
CA ALA A 43 3.03 10.97 2.89
C ALA A 43 4.38 10.23 2.93
N LEU A 44 4.40 8.93 2.63
CA LEU A 44 5.63 8.14 2.53
C LEU A 44 6.54 8.66 1.42
N GLN A 45 6.00 8.97 0.24
CA GLN A 45 6.78 9.55 -0.84
C GLN A 45 7.45 10.88 -0.43
N ASN A 46 6.70 11.77 0.23
CA ASN A 46 7.21 13.05 0.74
C ASN A 46 8.31 12.88 1.79
N ASN A 47 8.30 11.77 2.53
CA ASN A 47 9.32 11.43 3.53
C ASN A 47 10.52 10.64 2.94
N GLY A 48 10.65 10.55 1.61
CA GLY A 48 11.83 10.00 0.94
C GLY A 48 11.67 8.60 0.37
N PHE A 49 10.49 7.96 0.48
CA PHE A 49 10.21 6.69 -0.19
C PHE A 49 9.92 6.91 -1.68
N ASN A 50 10.98 7.14 -2.45
CA ASN A 50 10.89 7.51 -3.86
C ASN A 50 10.80 6.31 -4.82
N PHE A 51 10.96 5.08 -4.35
CA PHE A 51 10.93 3.89 -5.18
C PHE A 51 9.82 2.92 -4.75
N LEU A 52 8.87 2.70 -5.67
CA LEU A 52 7.88 1.63 -5.58
C LEU A 52 8.46 0.40 -6.26
N ALA A 53 8.86 -0.58 -5.45
CA ALA A 53 9.49 -1.81 -5.92
C ALA A 53 8.47 -2.77 -6.50
N ASP A 54 7.35 -2.96 -5.79
CA ASP A 54 6.32 -3.91 -6.20
C ASP A 54 4.93 -3.58 -5.65
N ILE A 55 3.89 -3.96 -6.40
CA ILE A 55 2.51 -4.01 -5.91
C ILE A 55 1.96 -5.40 -6.18
N THR A 56 1.49 -6.06 -5.13
CA THR A 56 0.87 -7.39 -5.23
C THR A 56 -0.48 -7.42 -4.52
N ALA A 57 -1.27 -8.45 -4.76
CA ALA A 57 -2.51 -8.68 -4.05
C ALA A 57 -2.56 -10.09 -3.44
N ILE A 58 -3.25 -10.20 -2.31
CA ILE A 58 -3.43 -11.43 -1.55
C ILE A 58 -4.94 -11.62 -1.33
N ASP A 59 -5.47 -12.79 -1.68
CA ASP A 59 -6.83 -13.24 -1.32
C ASP A 59 -6.73 -14.16 -0.09
N ASN A 60 -7.20 -13.66 1.06
CA ASN A 60 -7.17 -14.34 2.36
C ASN A 60 -8.47 -15.12 2.66
N LEU A 61 -9.13 -15.67 1.63
CA LEU A 61 -10.43 -16.36 1.72
C LEU A 61 -10.60 -17.29 2.94
N SER A 62 -9.57 -18.08 3.29
CA SER A 62 -9.64 -19.10 4.34
C SER A 62 -8.80 -18.81 5.59
N LEU A 63 -7.89 -17.83 5.53
CA LEU A 63 -6.94 -17.54 6.59
C LEU A 63 -7.54 -16.68 7.71
N GLY A 64 -8.60 -15.92 7.41
CA GLY A 64 -9.10 -14.89 8.34
C GLY A 64 -8.09 -13.75 8.51
N GLY A 65 -8.57 -12.57 8.87
CA GLY A 65 -7.74 -11.37 8.96
C GLY A 65 -8.59 -10.11 9.02
N PHE A 66 -8.03 -8.98 8.60
CA PHE A 66 -8.78 -7.72 8.55
C PHE A 66 -9.84 -7.72 7.45
N GLU A 67 -9.48 -8.15 6.23
CA GLU A 67 -10.40 -8.26 5.08
C GLU A 67 -9.95 -9.38 4.13
N ARG A 68 -10.84 -9.79 3.22
CA ARG A 68 -10.56 -10.82 2.21
C ARG A 68 -9.40 -10.42 1.30
N TYR A 69 -9.48 -9.25 0.66
CA TYR A 69 -8.44 -8.80 -0.25
C TYR A 69 -7.46 -7.89 0.48
N CYS A 70 -6.18 -8.05 0.18
CA CYS A 70 -5.11 -7.20 0.68
C CYS A 70 -4.19 -6.83 -0.49
N VAL A 71 -4.04 -5.55 -0.77
CA VAL A 71 -3.05 -5.05 -1.74
C VAL A 71 -1.81 -4.61 -0.98
N VAL A 72 -0.65 -5.13 -1.37
CA VAL A 72 0.63 -4.95 -0.71
C VAL A 72 1.51 -4.08 -1.58
N TYR A 73 2.03 -3.00 -1.00
CA TYR A 73 2.95 -2.07 -1.64
C TYR A 73 4.32 -2.23 -0.99
N HIS A 74 5.34 -2.51 -1.80
CA HIS A 74 6.73 -2.59 -1.36
C HIS A 74 7.45 -1.30 -1.75
N LEU A 75 7.89 -0.53 -0.74
CA LEU A 75 8.55 0.75 -0.93
C LEU A 75 9.99 0.70 -0.44
N LEU A 76 10.84 1.45 -1.12
CA LEU A 76 12.25 1.64 -0.80
C LEU A 76 12.58 3.14 -0.84
N SER A 77 13.37 3.58 0.12
CA SER A 77 14.05 4.87 0.06
C SER A 77 15.44 4.66 -0.53
N HIS A 78 15.74 5.29 -1.67
CA HIS A 78 17.10 5.22 -2.25
C HIS A 78 18.15 5.94 -1.39
N GLU A 79 17.76 6.94 -0.61
CA GLU A 79 18.68 7.72 0.20
C GLU A 79 19.14 6.97 1.45
N THR A 80 18.21 6.28 2.12
CA THR A 80 18.48 5.56 3.38
C THR A 80 18.64 4.05 3.19
N ALA A 81 18.32 3.53 1.99
CA ALA A 81 18.23 2.09 1.69
C ALA A 81 17.21 1.34 2.57
N GLU A 82 16.32 2.06 3.24
CA GLU A 82 15.31 1.50 4.13
C GLU A 82 14.07 1.06 3.34
N ARG A 83 13.46 -0.04 3.79
CA ARG A 83 12.27 -0.64 3.17
C ARG A 83 11.07 -0.58 4.08
N VAL A 84 9.91 -0.35 3.51
CA VAL A 84 8.62 -0.43 4.21
C VAL A 84 7.60 -1.13 3.32
N THR A 85 6.81 -2.00 3.93
CA THR A 85 5.72 -2.70 3.25
C THR A 85 4.40 -2.16 3.78
N VAL A 86 3.51 -1.75 2.88
CA VAL A 86 2.19 -1.25 3.25
C VAL A 86 1.14 -2.25 2.76
N LYS A 87 0.34 -2.78 3.68
CA LYS A 87 -0.75 -3.73 3.42
C LYS A 87 -2.09 -3.01 3.53
N ALA A 88 -2.75 -2.83 2.39
CA ALA A 88 -4.03 -2.18 2.27
C ALA A 88 -5.17 -3.20 2.19
N TYR A 89 -5.99 -3.23 3.22
CA TYR A 89 -7.11 -4.16 3.31
C TYR A 89 -8.35 -3.60 2.63
N VAL A 90 -8.95 -4.43 1.77
CA VAL A 90 -10.09 -4.09 0.92
C VAL A 90 -11.22 -5.07 1.16
N PRO A 91 -12.42 -4.59 1.53
CA PRO A 91 -13.55 -5.46 1.81
C PRO A 91 -14.11 -6.08 0.52
N ASP A 92 -14.69 -7.27 0.65
CA ASP A 92 -15.23 -8.08 -0.46
C ASP A 92 -16.42 -7.41 -1.17
N ASP A 93 -17.18 -6.58 -0.44
CA ASP A 93 -18.34 -5.85 -0.98
C ASP A 93 -17.93 -4.69 -1.91
N LYS A 94 -16.70 -4.17 -1.74
CA LYS A 94 -16.18 -2.96 -2.40
C LYS A 94 -14.70 -3.13 -2.70
N VAL A 95 -14.42 -3.90 -3.74
CA VAL A 95 -13.06 -4.15 -4.22
C VAL A 95 -12.53 -2.96 -5.06
N TYR A 96 -12.53 -1.76 -4.48
CA TYR A 96 -11.93 -0.60 -5.10
C TYR A 96 -10.91 0.12 -4.19
N LEU A 97 -9.85 0.61 -4.80
CA LEU A 97 -8.77 1.37 -4.17
C LEU A 97 -8.48 2.62 -4.99
N PRO A 98 -7.98 3.72 -4.37
CA PRO A 98 -7.42 4.82 -5.15
C PRO A 98 -6.13 4.36 -5.86
N SER A 99 -5.96 4.72 -7.14
CA SER A 99 -4.73 4.48 -7.89
C SER A 99 -3.57 5.31 -7.35
N VAL A 100 -2.38 4.70 -7.32
CA VAL A 100 -1.14 5.35 -6.92
C VAL A 100 -0.24 5.68 -8.11
N GLU A 101 -0.74 5.53 -9.35
CA GLU A 101 -0.05 5.92 -10.60
C GLU A 101 0.39 7.39 -10.59
N SER A 102 -0.42 8.26 -9.98
CA SER A 102 -0.11 9.68 -9.83
C SER A 102 1.12 9.93 -8.94
N VAL A 103 1.41 9.01 -8.01
CA VAL A 103 2.52 9.07 -7.07
C VAL A 103 3.74 8.38 -7.69
N TRP A 104 3.60 7.13 -8.15
CA TRP A 104 4.64 6.39 -8.88
C TRP A 104 4.12 5.88 -10.21
N LYS A 105 4.76 6.31 -11.30
CA LYS A 105 4.43 5.86 -12.66
C LYS A 105 4.63 4.36 -12.90
N THR A 106 5.43 3.69 -12.08
CA THR A 106 5.60 2.24 -12.14
C THR A 106 4.33 1.47 -11.77
N ALA A 107 3.40 2.10 -11.03
CA ALA A 107 2.17 1.46 -10.59
C ALA A 107 1.20 1.15 -11.74
N ASP A 108 1.28 1.85 -12.89
CA ASP A 108 0.37 1.66 -14.03
C ASP A 108 0.27 0.17 -14.46
N TRP A 109 1.41 -0.49 -14.62
CA TRP A 109 1.40 -1.90 -15.02
C TRP A 109 0.95 -2.84 -13.90
N GLN A 110 1.39 -2.58 -12.67
CA GLN A 110 1.15 -3.45 -11.52
C GLN A 110 -0.32 -3.39 -11.06
N GLU A 111 -0.93 -2.20 -11.10
CA GLU A 111 -2.35 -2.03 -10.82
C GLU A 111 -3.22 -2.73 -11.88
N ARG A 112 -2.81 -2.70 -13.15
CA ARG A 112 -3.48 -3.46 -14.23
C ARG A 112 -3.35 -4.97 -14.05
N GLU A 113 -2.19 -5.45 -13.64
CA GLU A 113 -1.97 -6.88 -13.34
C GLU A 113 -2.88 -7.35 -12.20
N ILE A 114 -2.98 -6.57 -11.12
CA ILE A 114 -3.85 -6.88 -9.99
C ILE A 114 -5.32 -6.83 -10.41
N TYR A 115 -5.72 -5.89 -11.26
CA TYR A 115 -7.06 -5.85 -11.81
C TYR A 115 -7.38 -7.11 -12.64
N ASP A 116 -6.45 -7.57 -13.48
CA ASP A 116 -6.65 -8.76 -14.31
C ASP A 116 -6.71 -10.06 -13.49
N LEU A 117 -5.86 -10.19 -12.47
CA LEU A 117 -5.73 -11.41 -11.66
C LEU A 117 -6.76 -11.49 -10.53
N PHE A 118 -7.03 -10.39 -9.84
CA PHE A 118 -7.84 -10.34 -8.62
C PHE A 118 -9.12 -9.53 -8.76
N GLY A 119 -9.29 -8.77 -9.85
CA GLY A 119 -10.49 -7.94 -10.08
C GLY A 119 -10.55 -6.68 -9.23
N VAL A 120 -9.44 -6.25 -8.61
CA VAL A 120 -9.40 -5.02 -7.79
C VAL A 120 -9.46 -3.80 -8.69
N ILE A 121 -10.44 -2.93 -8.48
CA ILE A 121 -10.64 -1.73 -9.30
C ILE A 121 -9.85 -0.56 -8.71
N PHE A 122 -8.89 -0.03 -9.48
CA PHE A 122 -8.17 1.19 -9.09
C PHE A 122 -8.88 2.42 -9.65
N LYS A 123 -9.42 3.26 -8.77
CA LYS A 123 -10.10 4.51 -9.11
C LYS A 123 -9.07 5.56 -9.55
N ASP A 124 -9.44 6.35 -10.55
CA ASP A 124 -8.63 7.44 -11.11
C ASP A 124 -7.38 6.95 -11.88
N HIS A 125 -7.32 5.65 -12.19
CA HIS A 125 -6.28 5.06 -13.05
C HIS A 125 -6.51 5.46 -14.52
N PRO A 126 -5.50 6.01 -15.23
CA PRO A 126 -5.67 6.56 -16.57
C PRO A 126 -6.02 5.52 -17.64
N ASN A 127 -5.50 4.30 -17.51
CA ASN A 127 -5.70 3.24 -18.51
C ASN A 127 -5.97 1.86 -17.90
N LEU A 128 -7.03 1.73 -17.11
CA LEU A 128 -7.45 0.45 -16.53
C LEU A 128 -8.22 -0.39 -17.58
N ILE A 129 -7.51 -0.85 -18.61
CA ILE A 129 -8.05 -1.67 -19.70
C ILE A 129 -7.30 -2.99 -19.74
N ARG A 130 -8.06 -4.08 -19.88
CA ARG A 130 -7.57 -5.44 -20.08
C ARG A 130 -7.05 -5.62 -21.51
#